data_AF-A0AAE4HWS4-F1
#
_entry.id   AF-A0AAE4HWS4-F1
#
_cell.length_a   1.000
_cell.length_b   1.000
_cell.length_c   1.000
_cell.angle_alpha   90.00
_cell.angle_beta   90.00
_cell.angle_gamma   90.00
#
_symmetry.space_group_name_H-M   'P 1'
#
loop_
_entity.id
_entity.type
_entity.pdbx_description
1 polymer ?
#
loop_
_entity_poly.entity_id
_entity_poly.type
_entity_poly.pdbx_seq_one_letter_code
_entity_poly.pdbx_strand_id
1 'polypeptide(L)'
;MAVDSFINTAEDVIIPVTKDKHGGYIAIDGHSRLKVAFDKGISTVLVYESQADAYIFDFVQEAKSRQIESISDMSVLSHADYQSKWIDYCTDYFKK
;
A
#
# COMPACT_ATOMS: atom_id res chain seq x y z
N MET A 1 -8.88 11.87 4.58
CA MET A 1 -7.52 11.38 4.94
C MET A 1 -6.51 12.49 4.76
N ALA A 2 -5.36 12.46 5.43
CA ALA A 2 -4.34 13.53 5.33
C ALA A 2 -3.82 13.77 3.90
N VAL A 3 -3.87 12.74 3.03
CA VAL A 3 -3.38 12.82 1.65
C VAL A 3 -4.44 13.22 0.62
N ASP A 4 -5.69 13.36 1.04
CA ASP A 4 -6.82 13.60 0.13
C ASP A 4 -6.75 14.98 -0.54
N SER A 5 -6.28 16.00 0.17
CA SER A 5 -6.30 17.38 -0.30
C SER A 5 -5.34 17.69 -1.46
N PHE A 6 -4.33 16.83 -1.69
CA PHE A 6 -3.30 17.08 -2.70
C PHE A 6 -3.27 16.06 -3.84
N ILE A 7 -4.11 15.01 -3.81
CA ILE A 7 -4.21 14.05 -4.91
C ILE A 7 -5.35 14.47 -5.82
N ASN A 8 -5.04 14.98 -7.01
CA ASN A 8 -6.02 15.42 -7.99
C ASN A 8 -5.79 14.77 -9.36
N THR A 9 -4.54 14.49 -9.71
CA THR A 9 -4.16 13.84 -10.97
C THR A 9 -3.22 12.65 -10.75
N ALA A 10 -2.91 11.93 -11.81
CA ALA A 10 -1.99 10.79 -11.78
C ALA A 10 -0.56 11.21 -11.35
N GLU A 11 -0.16 12.42 -11.73
CA GLU A 11 1.16 13.00 -11.46
C GLU A 11 1.38 13.33 -9.98
N ASP A 12 0.30 13.53 -9.22
CA ASP A 12 0.35 13.74 -7.77
C ASP A 12 0.70 12.44 -7.01
N VAL A 13 0.69 11.28 -7.70
CA VAL A 13 0.84 9.96 -7.10
C VAL A 13 2.07 9.27 -7.69
N ILE A 14 3.18 9.35 -6.95
CA ILE A 14 4.45 8.71 -7.29
C ILE A 14 4.76 7.61 -6.27
N ILE A 15 4.82 6.36 -6.74
CA ILE A 15 4.87 5.17 -5.88
C ILE A 15 6.20 4.41 -6.06
N PRO A 16 6.95 4.13 -4.98
CA PRO A 16 8.07 3.21 -5.05
C PRO A 16 7.56 1.78 -5.26
N VAL A 17 8.11 1.10 -6.25
CA VAL A 17 7.77 -0.29 -6.57
C VAL A 17 9.00 -1.18 -6.61
N THR A 18 8.81 -2.46 -6.31
CA THR A 18 9.77 -3.51 -6.65
C THR A 18 9.13 -4.50 -7.62
N LYS A 19 9.94 -5.28 -8.32
CA LYS A 19 9.46 -6.32 -9.24
C LYS A 19 9.12 -7.58 -8.47
N ASP A 20 8.00 -8.19 -8.82
CA ASP A 20 7.71 -9.56 -8.40
C ASP A 20 8.50 -10.57 -9.25
N LYS A 21 8.35 -11.86 -8.91
CA LYS A 21 9.04 -12.97 -9.59
C LYS A 21 8.53 -13.25 -11.01
N HIS A 22 7.40 -12.66 -11.39
CA HIS A 22 6.66 -12.88 -12.63
C HIS A 22 6.62 -11.65 -13.54
N GLY A 23 7.30 -10.56 -13.18
CA GLY A 23 7.34 -9.30 -13.94
C GLY A 23 6.25 -8.27 -13.58
N GLY A 24 5.40 -8.55 -12.59
CA GLY A 24 4.50 -7.60 -11.98
C GLY A 24 5.21 -6.63 -11.01
N TYR A 25 4.47 -5.63 -10.53
CA TYR A 25 4.97 -4.63 -9.59
C TYR A 25 4.30 -4.77 -8.22
N ILE A 26 5.12 -4.66 -7.17
CA ILE A 26 4.69 -4.60 -5.78
C ILE A 26 4.92 -3.17 -5.29
N ALA A 27 3.89 -2.51 -4.79
CA ALA A 27 4.03 -1.22 -4.11
C ALA A 27 4.76 -1.43 -2.78
N ILE A 28 5.87 -0.71 -2.58
CA ILE A 28 6.65 -0.77 -1.34
C ILE A 28 6.00 0.12 -0.27
N ASP A 29 5.51 1.29 -0.69
CA ASP A 29 4.84 2.27 0.16
C ASP A 29 3.83 3.08 -0.68
N GLY A 30 3.05 3.96 -0.03
CA GLY A 30 2.12 4.87 -0.69
C GLY A 30 0.70 4.31 -0.85
N HIS A 31 0.38 3.21 -0.15
CA HIS A 31 -0.94 2.56 -0.19
C HIS A 31 -2.10 3.51 0.09
N SER A 32 -1.96 4.45 1.05
CA SER A 32 -2.98 5.48 1.30
C SER A 32 -3.17 6.43 0.12
N ARG A 33 -2.09 6.78 -0.58
CA ARG A 33 -2.15 7.65 -1.78
C ARG A 33 -2.81 6.90 -2.94
N LEU A 34 -2.44 5.64 -3.14
CA LEU A 34 -3.07 4.74 -4.10
C LEU A 34 -4.57 4.58 -3.84
N LYS A 35 -4.96 4.37 -2.57
CA LYS A 35 -6.37 4.21 -2.19
C LYS A 35 -7.19 5.46 -2.49
N VAL A 36 -6.68 6.64 -2.13
CA VAL A 36 -7.34 7.91 -2.47
C VAL A 36 -7.42 8.12 -3.98
N ALA A 37 -6.35 7.83 -4.73
CA ALA A 37 -6.35 7.94 -6.18
C ALA A 37 -7.42 7.04 -6.81
N PHE A 38 -7.49 5.77 -6.37
CA PHE A 38 -8.51 4.81 -6.77
C PHE A 38 -9.92 5.32 -6.47
N ASP A 39 -10.16 5.81 -5.24
CA ASP A 39 -11.48 6.33 -4.82
C ASP A 39 -11.89 7.59 -5.62
N LYS A 40 -10.92 8.34 -6.15
CA LYS A 40 -11.14 9.48 -7.06
C LYS A 40 -11.27 9.09 -8.54
N GLY A 41 -11.22 7.80 -8.87
CA GLY A 41 -11.32 7.32 -10.25
C GLY A 41 -10.04 7.51 -11.07
N ILE A 42 -8.90 7.79 -10.43
CA ILE A 42 -7.60 7.88 -11.10
C ILE A 42 -7.12 6.45 -11.36
N SER A 43 -7.14 6.03 -12.62
CA SER A 43 -6.83 4.65 -13.03
C SER A 43 -5.34 4.37 -13.27
N THR A 44 -4.50 5.40 -13.30
CA THR A 44 -3.06 5.29 -13.56
C THR A 44 -2.27 6.23 -12.66
N VAL A 45 -1.06 5.83 -12.26
CA VAL A 45 -0.16 6.61 -11.40
C VAL A 45 1.28 6.48 -11.89
N LEU A 46 2.17 7.35 -11.39
CA LEU A 46 3.59 7.26 -11.68
C LEU A 46 4.28 6.30 -10.70
N VAL A 47 5.28 5.57 -11.18
CA VAL A 47 6.07 4.63 -10.36
C VAL A 47 7.56 4.82 -10.59
N TYR A 48 8.37 4.44 -9.61
CA TYR A 48 9.81 4.29 -9.78
C TYR A 48 10.29 3.02 -9.09
N GLU A 49 11.28 2.35 -9.69
CA GLU A 49 11.84 1.13 -9.12
C GLU A 49 12.74 1.45 -7.90
N SER A 50 12.56 0.69 -6.83
CA SER A 50 13.35 0.78 -5.61
C SER A 50 13.71 -0.62 -5.10
N GLN A 51 14.78 -0.69 -4.30
CA GLN A 51 15.10 -1.91 -3.56
C GLN A 51 14.05 -2.11 -2.47
N ALA A 52 13.66 -3.36 -2.28
CA ALA A 52 12.75 -3.78 -1.22
C ALA A 52 13.49 -4.70 -0.26
N ASP A 53 13.26 -4.49 1.02
CA ASP A 53 13.70 -5.40 2.06
C ASP A 53 12.88 -6.70 2.03
N ALA A 54 13.43 -7.78 2.59
CA ALA A 54 12.81 -9.10 2.58
C ALA A 54 11.38 -9.10 3.17
N TYR A 55 11.14 -8.31 4.22
CA TYR A 55 9.84 -8.24 4.89
C TYR A 55 8.71 -7.76 3.96
N ILE A 56 9.01 -7.00 2.90
CA ILE A 56 8.00 -6.56 1.92
C ILE A 56 7.32 -7.77 1.28
N PHE A 57 8.09 -8.81 0.95
CA PHE A 57 7.55 -10.02 0.34
C PHE A 57 6.70 -10.83 1.34
N ASP A 58 7.06 -10.80 2.62
CA ASP A 58 6.25 -11.42 3.69
C ASP A 58 4.89 -10.71 3.83
N PHE A 59 4.88 -9.37 3.83
CA PHE A 59 3.63 -8.60 3.86
C PHE A 59 2.76 -8.85 2.61
N VAL A 60 3.37 -9.07 1.44
CA VAL A 60 2.61 -9.48 0.24
C VAL A 60 1.93 -10.84 0.46
N GLN A 61 2.60 -11.81 1.08
CA GLN A 61 1.97 -13.10 1.38
C GLN A 61 0.86 -12.96 2.43
N GLU A 62 1.07 -12.12 3.45
CA GLU A 62 0.07 -11.82 4.47
C GLU A 62 -1.17 -11.12 3.87
N ALA A 63 -0.98 -10.18 2.95
CA ALA A 63 -2.07 -9.51 2.26
C ALA A 63 -2.89 -10.53 1.43
N LYS A 64 -2.21 -11.40 0.68
CA LYS A 64 -2.84 -12.47 -0.09
C LYS A 64 -3.60 -13.47 0.79
N SER A 65 -3.05 -13.85 1.95
CA SER A 65 -3.74 -14.77 2.88
C SER A 65 -5.04 -14.16 3.43
N ARG A 66 -5.12 -12.83 3.46
CA ARG A 66 -6.29 -12.03 3.84
C ARG A 66 -7.17 -11.63 2.65
N GLN A 67 -6.90 -12.14 1.45
CA GLN A 67 -7.61 -11.84 0.20
C GLN A 67 -7.54 -10.36 -0.20
N ILE A 68 -6.42 -9.70 0.11
CA ILE A 68 -6.11 -8.33 -0.30
C ILE A 68 -5.05 -8.42 -1.38
N GLU A 69 -5.46 -8.35 -2.65
CA GLU A 69 -4.56 -8.47 -3.80
C GLU A 69 -4.38 -7.15 -4.56
N SER A 70 -5.32 -6.22 -4.36
CA SER A 70 -5.36 -4.94 -5.06
C SER A 70 -5.79 -3.80 -4.13
N ILE A 71 -5.58 -2.57 -4.60
CA ILE A 71 -5.97 -1.37 -3.86
C ILE A 71 -7.49 -1.29 -3.63
N SER A 72 -8.30 -1.87 -4.52
CA SER A 72 -9.76 -1.93 -4.32
C SER A 72 -10.18 -2.80 -3.14
N ASP A 73 -9.37 -3.79 -2.77
CA ASP A 73 -9.65 -4.68 -1.65
C ASP A 73 -9.34 -4.03 -0.29
N MET A 74 -8.60 -2.92 -0.29
CA MET A 74 -8.23 -2.21 0.93
C MET A 74 -9.42 -1.48 1.56
N SER A 75 -9.65 -1.76 2.83
CA SER A 75 -10.62 -1.02 3.66
C SER A 75 -9.97 0.20 4.32
N VAL A 76 -10.71 1.31 4.40
CA VAL A 76 -10.29 2.46 5.22
C VAL A 76 -10.58 2.15 6.69
N LEU A 77 -9.54 2.19 7.52
CA LEU A 77 -9.67 1.91 8.95
C LEU A 77 -10.14 3.14 9.73
N SER A 78 -10.94 2.89 10.77
CA SER A 78 -11.19 3.89 11.81
C SER A 78 -9.90 4.18 12.60
N HIS A 79 -9.84 5.29 13.33
CA HIS A 79 -8.67 5.58 14.17
C HIS A 79 -8.42 4.49 15.24
N ALA A 80 -9.49 3.95 15.83
CA ALA A 80 -9.39 2.87 16.82
C ALA A 80 -8.88 1.57 16.18
N ASP A 81 -9.37 1.22 14.99
CA ASP A 81 -8.89 0.05 14.24
C ASP A 81 -7.44 0.22 13.80
N TYR A 82 -7.02 1.43 13.44
CA TYR A 82 -5.66 1.72 13.00
C TYR A 82 -4.62 1.37 14.08
N GLN A 83 -4.91 1.66 15.35
CA GLN A 83 -4.02 1.30 16.45
C GLN A 83 -3.74 -0.21 16.46
N SER A 84 -4.79 -1.03 16.54
CA SER A 84 -4.62 -2.48 16.67
C SER A 84 -4.18 -3.17 15.38
N LYS A 85 -4.77 -2.80 14.24
CA LYS A 85 -4.55 -3.51 12.96
C LYS A 85 -3.30 -3.07 12.22
N TRP A 86 -2.75 -1.89 12.55
CA TRP A 86 -1.52 -1.39 11.96
C TRP A 86 -0.41 -1.26 12.98
N ILE A 87 -0.57 -0.41 13.99
CA ILE A 87 0.53 -0.08 14.92
C ILE A 87 0.94 -1.31 15.72
N ASP A 88 -0.01 -1.96 16.38
CA ASP A 88 0.28 -3.10 17.25
C ASP A 88 0.74 -4.32 16.43
N TYR A 89 0.07 -4.59 15.31
CA TYR A 89 0.46 -5.68 14.39
C TYR A 89 1.90 -5.52 13.88
N CYS A 90 2.26 -4.35 13.35
CA CYS A 90 3.62 -4.10 12.85
C CYS A 90 4.63 -4.14 13.98
N THR A 91 4.29 -3.57 15.14
CA THR A 91 5.15 -3.62 16.33
C THR A 91 5.48 -5.06 16.73
N ASP A 92 4.48 -5.94 16.72
CA ASP A 92 4.68 -7.35 17.09
C ASP A 92 5.35 -8.18 15.98
N TYR A 93 5.16 -7.82 14.71
CA TYR A 93 5.87 -8.42 13.59
C TYR A 93 7.38 -8.13 13.67
N PHE A 94 7.78 -6.87 13.90
CA PHE A 94 9.19 -6.44 13.92
C PHE A 94 9.94 -6.70 15.24
N LYS A 95 9.26 -7.14 16.30
CA LYS A 95 9.91 -7.59 17.55
C LYS A 95 10.57 -8.96 17.43
N LYS A 96 10.21 -9.74 16.41
CA LYS A 96 10.71 -11.10 16.17
C LYS A 96 12.00 -11.07 15.37
#